data_AF-A0A6P7QQ16-F1
#
_entry.id   AF-A0A6P7QQ16-F1
#
_cell.length_a   1.000
_cell.length_b   1.000
_cell.length_c   1.000
_cell.angle_alpha   90.00
_cell.angle_beta   90.00
_cell.angle_gamma   90.00
#
_symmetry.space_group_name_H-M   'P 1'
#
loop_
_entity.id
_entity.type
_entity.pdbx_description
1 polymer ?
#
loop_
_entity_poly.entity_id
_entity_poly.type
_entity_poly.pdbx_seq_one_letter_code
_entity_poly.pdbx_strand_id
1 'polypeptide(L)'
;MTYKMKKEHAFWATVCLVLSLVPELLHALSEEADDADSELGSMKPLHTFCAMKADDGPCKAMIRSYFFNMYTHQCEEFIYGGCEGNENRFDTLEECKKTCIPGYEKITVKASSGAERPDFCFLEEDPGLCRGYMKRYLYNNQTKQCERFVYGGCLGNRNNFETLDECKKICENPVHPPSPVNEVQMSDYVTDGNTVTDRSTVNNIVVPQSPKVPRRRAALVLYHLYDILKKLIFG
;
A
#
# COMPACT_ATOMS: atom_id res chain seq x y z
N MET A 1 41.70 -61.25 -56.03
CA MET A 1 40.82 -61.26 -54.83
C MET A 1 41.18 -60.06 -53.98
N THR A 2 40.31 -59.06 -53.97
CA THR A 2 40.46 -57.77 -53.30
C THR A 2 40.11 -57.88 -51.82
N TYR A 3 41.05 -57.60 -50.90
CA TYR A 3 40.73 -57.44 -49.48
C TYR A 3 40.40 -55.97 -49.20
N LYS A 4 39.11 -55.67 -49.26
CA LYS A 4 38.50 -54.35 -49.07
C LYS A 4 38.09 -54.20 -47.60
N MET A 5 39.06 -54.17 -46.69
CA MET A 5 38.84 -53.89 -45.27
C MET A 5 40.03 -53.10 -44.73
N LYS A 6 39.89 -51.77 -44.56
CA LYS A 6 40.77 -50.96 -43.69
C LYS A 6 40.41 -49.48 -43.54
N LYS A 7 39.35 -48.97 -44.20
CA LYS A 7 38.93 -47.57 -44.02
C LYS A 7 37.91 -47.38 -42.90
N GLU A 8 37.01 -48.35 -42.68
CA GLU A 8 35.98 -48.21 -41.64
C GLU A 8 36.55 -48.40 -40.24
N HIS A 9 37.47 -49.35 -40.03
CA HIS A 9 38.12 -49.52 -38.73
C HIS A 9 38.99 -48.32 -38.33
N ALA A 10 39.62 -47.64 -39.30
CA ALA A 10 40.36 -46.41 -39.03
C ALA A 10 39.43 -45.25 -38.65
N PHE A 11 38.24 -45.18 -39.26
CA PHE A 11 37.20 -44.20 -38.94
C PHE A 11 36.62 -44.43 -37.54
N TRP A 12 36.25 -45.67 -37.20
CA TRP A 12 35.73 -45.98 -35.87
C TRP A 12 36.81 -45.86 -34.78
N ALA A 13 38.08 -46.18 -35.07
CA ALA A 13 39.19 -45.96 -34.14
C ALA A 13 39.46 -44.46 -33.89
N THR A 14 39.30 -43.60 -34.90
CA THR A 14 39.43 -42.15 -34.73
C THR A 14 38.22 -41.54 -34.03
N VAL A 15 37.00 -42.02 -34.30
CA VAL A 15 35.79 -41.62 -33.55
C VAL A 15 35.90 -42.04 -32.08
N CYS A 16 36.39 -43.25 -31.77
CA CYS A 16 36.60 -43.69 -30.39
C CYS A 16 37.71 -42.90 -29.67
N LEU A 17 38.82 -42.57 -30.34
CA LEU A 17 39.88 -41.74 -29.77
C LEU A 17 39.40 -40.31 -29.46
N VAL A 18 38.58 -39.74 -30.34
CA VAL A 18 37.97 -38.42 -30.13
C VAL A 18 36.95 -38.49 -28.99
N LEU A 19 36.08 -39.52 -28.95
CA LEU A 19 35.10 -39.70 -27.88
C LEU A 19 35.73 -40.00 -26.50
N SER A 20 36.93 -40.58 -26.44
CA SER A 20 37.66 -40.76 -25.18
C SER A 20 38.38 -39.49 -24.68
N LEU A 21 38.63 -38.52 -25.56
CA LEU A 21 39.24 -37.23 -25.23
C LEU A 21 38.20 -36.12 -24.94
N VAL A 22 36.94 -36.34 -25.30
CA VAL A 22 35.82 -35.40 -25.07
C VAL A 22 35.44 -35.23 -23.59
N PRO A 23 35.54 -36.22 -22.68
CA PRO A 23 35.24 -36.02 -21.26
C PRO A 23 36.20 -35.04 -20.56
N GLU A 24 37.46 -34.96 -21.02
CA GLU A 24 38.45 -34.00 -20.50
C GLU A 24 38.29 -32.60 -21.11
N LEU A 25 37.81 -32.49 -22.36
CA LEU A 25 37.54 -31.20 -23.00
C LEU A 25 36.20 -30.58 -22.57
N LEU A 26 35.22 -31.41 -22.17
CA LEU A 26 33.94 -30.94 -21.64
C LEU A 26 34.07 -30.41 -20.20
N HIS A 27 34.98 -30.98 -19.39
CA HIS A 27 35.32 -30.43 -18.06
C HIS A 27 36.00 -29.05 -18.16
N ALA A 28 36.79 -28.80 -19.22
CA ALA A 28 37.43 -27.49 -19.44
C ALA A 28 36.47 -26.38 -19.90
N LEU A 29 35.18 -26.68 -20.13
CA LEU A 29 34.15 -25.69 -20.46
C LEU A 29 32.98 -25.66 -19.46
N SER A 30 33.04 -26.41 -18.35
CA SER A 30 31.93 -26.46 -17.39
C SER A 30 32.32 -26.40 -15.91
N GLU A 31 33.56 -26.02 -15.57
CA GLU A 31 33.96 -25.74 -14.18
C GLU A 31 34.47 -24.30 -14.03
N GLU A 32 33.54 -23.36 -14.11
CA GLU A 32 33.66 -22.02 -13.49
C GLU A 32 32.34 -21.75 -12.74
N ALA A 33 32.11 -22.59 -11.74
CA ALA A 33 31.23 -22.41 -10.58
C ALA A 33 31.90 -23.31 -9.53
N ASP A 34 32.66 -22.81 -8.56
CA ASP A 34 32.26 -21.82 -7.58
C ASP A 34 33.48 -21.11 -6.96
N ASP A 35 33.21 -19.94 -6.38
CA ASP A 35 34.00 -19.23 -5.37
C ASP A 35 35.24 -18.42 -5.80
N ALA A 36 35.00 -17.29 -6.49
CA ALA A 36 35.46 -15.97 -6.02
C ALA A 36 34.91 -14.81 -6.89
N ASP A 37 34.43 -13.78 -6.18
CA ASP A 37 34.15 -12.40 -6.64
C ASP A 37 32.80 -12.11 -7.33
N SER A 38 31.80 -11.70 -6.55
CA SER A 38 31.21 -10.36 -6.68
C SER A 38 30.20 -10.11 -5.56
N GLU A 39 30.47 -9.11 -4.74
CA GLU A 39 29.49 -8.51 -3.84
C GLU A 39 28.34 -7.86 -4.62
N LEU A 40 27.27 -8.62 -4.85
CA LEU A 40 25.93 -8.06 -4.86
C LEU A 40 25.06 -8.97 -4.00
N GLY A 41 24.98 -8.63 -2.72
CA GLY A 41 24.33 -9.43 -1.69
C GLY A 41 22.98 -9.95 -2.17
N SER A 42 22.88 -11.28 -2.26
CA SER A 42 21.61 -11.97 -2.34
C SER A 42 20.83 -11.61 -1.07
N MET A 43 20.00 -10.57 -1.15
CA MET A 43 19.05 -10.23 -0.10
C MET A 43 18.03 -11.35 -0.07
N LYS A 44 18.32 -12.38 0.74
CA LYS A 44 17.35 -13.40 1.08
C LYS A 44 16.14 -12.70 1.69
N PRO A 45 14.93 -12.93 1.16
CA PRO A 45 13.72 -12.33 1.69
C PRO A 45 13.59 -12.61 3.18
N LEU A 46 13.26 -11.57 3.98
CA LEU A 46 13.06 -11.73 5.42
C LEU A 46 11.97 -12.77 5.72
N HIS A 47 10.92 -12.76 4.90
CA HIS A 47 9.87 -13.77 4.88
C HIS A 47 9.79 -14.41 3.50
N THR A 48 9.69 -15.74 3.45
CA THR A 48 9.65 -16.50 2.19
C THR A 48 8.44 -16.13 1.34
N PHE A 49 7.30 -15.81 1.96
CA PHE A 49 6.12 -15.38 1.21
C PHE A 49 6.33 -14.07 0.45
N CYS A 50 7.23 -13.18 0.90
CA CYS A 50 7.52 -11.95 0.16
C CYS A 50 8.10 -12.22 -1.25
N ALA A 51 8.64 -13.42 -1.51
CA ALA A 51 9.08 -13.82 -2.84
C ALA A 51 7.97 -14.41 -3.73
N MET A 52 6.74 -14.56 -3.22
CA MET A 52 5.61 -15.02 -4.02
C MET A 52 5.16 -13.93 -4.99
N LYS A 53 4.57 -14.31 -6.13
CA LYS A 53 3.98 -13.34 -7.07
C LYS A 53 2.67 -12.77 -6.52
N ALA A 54 2.28 -11.58 -6.99
CA ALA A 54 0.92 -11.09 -6.76
C ALA A 54 -0.10 -12.10 -7.31
N ASP A 55 -1.17 -12.35 -6.55
CA ASP A 55 -2.22 -13.31 -6.90
C ASP A 55 -3.58 -12.65 -6.70
N ASP A 56 -4.29 -12.41 -7.80
CA ASP A 56 -5.61 -11.79 -7.81
C ASP A 56 -6.72 -12.73 -7.35
N GLY A 57 -6.47 -14.05 -7.31
CA GLY A 57 -7.45 -15.05 -6.95
C GLY A 57 -8.61 -15.17 -7.96
N PRO A 58 -9.56 -16.09 -7.74
CA PRO A 58 -10.62 -16.36 -8.70
C PRO A 58 -11.76 -15.34 -8.67
N CYS A 59 -11.95 -14.62 -7.57
CA CYS A 59 -13.00 -13.62 -7.41
C CYS A 59 -12.75 -12.37 -8.30
N LYS A 60 -13.79 -11.55 -8.50
CA LYS A 60 -13.79 -10.42 -9.45
C LYS A 60 -14.07 -9.05 -8.82
N ALA A 61 -13.82 -8.92 -7.51
CA ALA A 61 -13.78 -7.61 -6.89
C ALA A 61 -12.56 -6.81 -7.39
N MET A 62 -12.58 -5.49 -7.21
CA MET A 62 -11.47 -4.61 -7.56
C MET A 62 -10.90 -3.98 -6.29
N ILE A 63 -10.23 -4.79 -5.47
CA ILE A 63 -9.67 -4.35 -4.19
C ILE A 63 -8.22 -3.95 -4.41
N ARG A 64 -7.87 -2.70 -4.10
CA ARG A 64 -6.46 -2.28 -4.14
C ARG A 64 -5.72 -2.93 -2.99
N SER A 65 -4.62 -3.58 -3.31
CA SER A 65 -3.72 -4.20 -2.36
C SER A 65 -2.28 -4.02 -2.81
N TYR A 66 -1.34 -4.32 -1.94
CA TYR A 66 0.10 -4.18 -2.21
C TYR A 66 0.79 -5.54 -2.11
N PHE A 67 1.82 -5.77 -2.91
CA PHE A 67 2.68 -6.94 -2.82
C PHE A 67 4.14 -6.51 -2.95
N PHE A 68 5.06 -7.30 -2.39
CA PHE A 68 6.49 -7.08 -2.61
C PHE A 68 6.94 -7.72 -3.92
N ASN A 69 7.44 -6.91 -4.83
CA ASN A 69 8.02 -7.36 -6.08
C ASN A 69 9.52 -7.60 -5.89
N MET A 70 9.91 -8.87 -5.90
CA MET A 70 11.30 -9.28 -5.70
C MET A 70 12.26 -8.87 -6.83
N TYR A 71 11.75 -8.53 -8.02
CA TYR A 71 12.58 -8.10 -9.15
C TYR A 71 12.93 -6.62 -9.07
N THR A 72 12.00 -5.80 -8.57
CA THR A 72 12.21 -4.36 -8.37
C THR A 72 12.66 -4.02 -6.95
N HIS A 73 12.59 -5.00 -6.04
CA HIS A 73 12.79 -4.87 -4.60
C HIS A 73 11.90 -3.80 -3.97
N GLN A 74 10.67 -3.65 -4.48
CA GLN A 74 9.72 -2.62 -4.05
C GLN A 74 8.34 -3.20 -3.75
N CYS A 75 7.59 -2.51 -2.90
CA CYS A 75 6.17 -2.79 -2.70
C CYS A 75 5.35 -2.05 -3.76
N GLU A 76 4.57 -2.79 -4.54
CA GLU A 76 3.80 -2.31 -5.69
C GLU A 76 2.30 -2.56 -5.49
N GLU A 77 1.45 -1.70 -6.04
CA GLU A 77 -0.01 -1.88 -6.01
C GLU A 77 -0.45 -2.93 -7.05
N PHE A 78 -1.44 -3.75 -6.69
CA PHE A 78 -2.16 -4.63 -7.61
C PHE A 78 -3.66 -4.71 -7.24
N ILE A 79 -4.46 -5.32 -8.12
CA ILE A 79 -5.89 -5.55 -7.87
C ILE A 79 -6.10 -6.97 -7.37
N TYR A 80 -6.57 -7.10 -6.14
CA TYR A 80 -7.00 -8.36 -5.55
C TYR A 80 -8.50 -8.60 -5.81
N GLY A 81 -8.81 -9.80 -6.29
CA GLY A 81 -10.16 -10.25 -6.65
C GLY A 81 -11.11 -10.42 -5.47
N GLY A 82 -10.61 -10.43 -4.23
CA GLY A 82 -11.41 -10.45 -3.01
C GLY A 82 -11.62 -11.82 -2.37
N CYS A 83 -11.02 -12.88 -2.91
CA CYS A 83 -10.93 -14.17 -2.24
C CYS A 83 -9.65 -14.94 -2.64
N GLU A 84 -9.23 -15.87 -1.79
CA GLU A 84 -8.03 -16.69 -1.95
C GLU A 84 -6.73 -15.86 -2.08
N GLY A 85 -5.86 -16.21 -3.02
CA GLY A 85 -4.54 -15.59 -3.19
C GLY A 85 -3.47 -16.18 -2.27
N ASN A 86 -2.42 -15.39 -2.03
CA ASN A 86 -1.31 -15.77 -1.17
C ASN A 86 -0.97 -14.69 -0.12
N GLU A 87 0.05 -14.97 0.71
CA GLU A 87 0.48 -14.12 1.83
C GLU A 87 1.23 -12.86 1.41
N ASN A 88 1.71 -12.76 0.15
CA ASN A 88 2.31 -11.52 -0.37
C ASN A 88 1.24 -10.51 -0.78
N ARG A 89 0.35 -10.17 0.14
CA ARG A 89 -0.75 -9.22 -0.05
C ARG A 89 -0.98 -8.43 1.22
N PHE A 90 -0.91 -7.11 1.10
CA PHE A 90 -1.07 -6.17 2.19
C PHE A 90 -2.11 -5.12 1.85
N ASP A 91 -2.86 -4.65 2.84
CA ASP A 91 -3.88 -3.63 2.63
C ASP A 91 -3.27 -2.23 2.48
N THR A 92 -2.06 -2.03 3.01
CA THR A 92 -1.34 -0.75 2.94
C THR A 92 0.09 -0.91 2.45
N LEU A 93 0.59 0.12 1.78
CA LEU A 93 1.97 0.18 1.30
C LEU A 93 2.96 0.08 2.48
N GLU A 94 2.65 0.73 3.60
CA GLU A 94 3.49 0.75 4.79
C GLU A 94 3.64 -0.63 5.43
N GLU A 95 2.55 -1.40 5.48
CA GLU A 95 2.57 -2.78 5.99
C GLU A 95 3.43 -3.69 5.11
N CYS A 96 3.29 -3.57 3.79
CA CYS A 96 4.14 -4.30 2.85
C CYS A 96 5.62 -3.98 3.07
N LYS A 97 5.96 -2.69 3.12
CA LYS A 97 7.36 -2.25 3.28
C LYS A 97 7.95 -2.74 4.59
N LYS A 98 7.21 -2.59 5.69
CA LYS A 98 7.63 -3.06 7.01
C LYS A 98 7.84 -4.57 7.07
N THR A 99 7.02 -5.33 6.35
CA THR A 99 7.09 -6.79 6.37
C THR A 99 8.19 -7.32 5.46
N CYS A 100 8.32 -6.77 4.25
CA CYS A 100 9.11 -7.39 3.19
C CYS A 100 10.43 -6.67 2.87
N ILE A 101 10.64 -5.42 3.30
CA ILE A 101 11.87 -4.67 3.02
C ILE A 101 12.76 -4.68 4.27
N PRO A 102 13.92 -5.37 4.23
CA PRO A 102 14.88 -5.36 5.34
C PRO A 102 15.34 -3.94 5.66
N GLY A 103 15.37 -3.59 6.95
CA GLY A 103 15.78 -2.27 7.39
C GLY A 103 14.77 -1.16 7.09
N TYR A 104 13.55 -1.49 6.68
CA TYR A 104 12.45 -0.52 6.66
C TYR A 104 12.06 -0.15 8.09
N GLU A 105 12.80 0.79 8.65
CA GLU A 105 12.31 1.61 9.75
C GLU A 105 11.59 2.80 9.11
N LYS A 106 10.32 3.01 9.49
CA LYS A 106 9.70 4.31 9.26
C LYS A 106 10.63 5.29 9.94
N ILE A 107 11.38 6.09 9.17
CA ILE A 107 12.18 7.17 9.69
C ILE A 107 11.20 8.12 10.35
N THR A 108 10.84 7.85 11.60
CA THR A 108 10.40 8.86 12.53
C THR A 108 11.68 9.60 12.84
N VAL A 109 12.05 10.54 11.97
CA VAL A 109 12.96 11.60 12.37
C VAL A 109 12.41 12.06 13.71
N LYS A 110 13.15 11.78 14.79
CA LYS A 110 12.84 12.33 16.11
C LYS A 110 12.88 13.83 15.88
N ALA A 111 11.70 14.43 15.85
CA ALA A 111 11.51 15.84 15.56
C ALA A 111 12.39 16.67 16.51
N SER A 112 13.54 17.08 16.01
CA SER A 112 14.26 18.22 16.55
C SER A 112 13.45 19.45 16.17
N SER A 113 12.56 19.86 17.06
CA SER A 113 12.05 21.24 17.20
C SER A 113 11.73 21.98 15.88
N GLY A 114 10.50 21.84 15.39
CA GLY A 114 9.94 22.69 14.33
C GLY A 114 8.66 22.09 13.75
N ALA A 115 7.76 22.92 13.24
CA ALA A 115 6.55 22.49 12.51
C ALA A 115 6.95 21.78 11.23
N GLU A 116 7.31 20.50 11.33
CA GLU A 116 7.73 19.75 10.17
C GLU A 116 6.50 19.28 9.38
N ARG A 117 6.47 19.71 8.13
CA ARG A 117 5.43 19.43 7.14
C ARG A 117 5.37 17.92 6.87
N PRO A 118 4.17 17.31 6.76
CA PRO A 118 4.06 15.89 6.46
C PRO A 118 4.77 15.49 5.17
N ASP A 119 5.42 14.32 5.16
CA ASP A 119 6.18 13.80 4.00
C ASP A 119 5.36 13.75 2.71
N PHE A 120 4.05 13.45 2.84
CA PHE A 120 3.19 13.36 1.66
C PHE A 120 3.01 14.70 0.93
N CYS A 121 3.23 15.83 1.59
CA CYS A 121 3.19 17.14 0.92
C CYS A 121 4.29 17.28 -0.15
N PHE A 122 5.33 16.43 -0.12
CA PHE A 122 6.43 16.47 -1.07
C PHE A 122 6.27 15.51 -2.26
N LEU A 123 5.16 14.74 -2.31
CA LEU A 123 4.86 13.86 -3.44
C LEU A 123 4.43 14.68 -4.67
N GLU A 124 4.73 14.18 -5.86
CA GLU A 124 4.35 14.81 -7.13
C GLU A 124 2.83 14.75 -7.38
N GLU A 125 2.34 15.47 -8.39
CA GLU A 125 0.94 15.38 -8.78
C GLU A 125 0.61 14.02 -9.41
N ASP A 126 -0.51 13.42 -8.99
CA ASP A 126 -0.96 12.14 -9.55
C ASP A 126 -2.46 12.21 -9.90
N PRO A 127 -2.79 12.44 -11.18
CA PRO A 127 -4.16 12.41 -11.68
C PRO A 127 -4.83 11.03 -11.55
N GLY A 128 -4.06 9.95 -11.43
CA GLY A 128 -4.54 8.57 -11.47
C GLY A 128 -5.05 8.14 -12.85
N LEU A 129 -5.53 6.89 -12.93
CA LEU A 129 -5.94 6.26 -14.21
C LEU A 129 -7.37 6.61 -14.66
N CYS A 130 -8.21 7.08 -13.73
CA CYS A 130 -9.59 7.42 -14.06
C CYS A 130 -9.66 8.72 -14.88
N ARG A 131 -10.72 8.87 -15.68
CA ARG A 131 -10.90 10.00 -16.62
C ARG A 131 -11.91 11.04 -16.13
N GLY A 132 -12.13 11.09 -14.81
CA GLY A 132 -12.92 12.14 -14.19
C GLY A 132 -12.23 13.50 -14.28
N TYR A 133 -13.01 14.57 -14.16
CA TYR A 133 -12.50 15.94 -14.13
C TYR A 133 -12.80 16.55 -12.76
N MET A 134 -12.04 16.14 -11.74
CA MET A 134 -12.25 16.61 -10.37
C MET A 134 -11.21 17.67 -10.03
N LYS A 135 -11.66 18.89 -9.71
CA LYS A 135 -10.77 19.95 -9.23
C LYS A 135 -10.27 19.59 -7.84
N ARG A 136 -8.95 19.46 -7.69
CA ARG A 136 -8.28 19.21 -6.40
C ARG A 136 -7.11 20.17 -6.22
N TYR A 137 -6.51 20.14 -5.04
CA TYR A 137 -5.38 20.95 -4.68
C TYR A 137 -4.22 20.08 -4.22
N LEU A 138 -2.99 20.49 -4.53
CA LEU A 138 -1.77 19.82 -4.08
C LEU A 138 -0.75 20.85 -3.66
N TYR A 139 0.18 20.48 -2.79
CA TYR A 139 1.32 21.32 -2.47
C TYR A 139 2.42 21.15 -3.51
N ASN A 140 2.75 22.21 -4.22
CA ASN A 140 3.84 22.23 -5.18
C ASN A 140 5.14 22.58 -4.44
N ASN A 141 6.07 21.62 -4.38
CA ASN A 141 7.34 21.80 -3.70
C ASN A 141 8.30 22.77 -4.42
N GLN A 142 8.09 23.06 -5.69
CA GLN A 142 8.90 24.04 -6.44
C GLN A 142 8.47 25.46 -6.12
N THR A 143 7.16 25.74 -6.15
CA THR A 143 6.60 27.08 -5.89
C THR A 143 6.33 27.34 -4.40
N LYS A 144 6.42 26.29 -3.59
CA LYS A 144 6.11 26.26 -2.16
C LYS A 144 4.66 26.64 -1.85
N GLN A 145 3.74 26.41 -2.78
CA GLN A 145 2.35 26.83 -2.71
C GLN A 145 1.38 25.69 -3.05
N CYS A 146 0.17 25.77 -2.52
CA CYS A 146 -0.94 24.92 -2.86
C CYS A 146 -1.57 25.37 -4.18
N GLU A 147 -1.52 24.48 -5.17
CA GLU A 147 -1.94 24.73 -6.54
C GLU A 147 -3.09 23.80 -6.92
N ARG A 148 -3.90 24.23 -7.89
CA ARG A 148 -5.01 23.43 -8.41
C ARG A 148 -4.49 22.42 -9.43
N PHE A 149 -5.00 21.20 -9.39
CA PHE A 149 -4.77 20.19 -10.44
C PHE A 149 -6.07 19.42 -10.75
N VAL A 150 -6.04 18.65 -11.84
CA VAL A 150 -7.16 17.80 -12.25
C VAL A 150 -6.90 16.37 -11.78
N TYR A 151 -7.75 15.89 -10.88
CA TYR A 151 -7.73 14.51 -10.42
C TYR A 151 -8.76 13.68 -11.18
N GLY A 152 -8.32 12.52 -11.66
CA GLY A 152 -9.09 11.56 -12.45
C GLY A 152 -10.21 10.87 -11.67
N GLY A 153 -10.19 10.93 -10.34
CA GLY A 153 -11.23 10.35 -9.48
C GLY A 153 -10.94 8.96 -8.92
N CYS A 154 -9.78 8.38 -9.23
CA CYS A 154 -9.28 7.16 -8.59
C CYS A 154 -7.75 7.13 -8.60
N LEU A 155 -7.15 6.26 -7.78
CA LEU A 155 -5.69 6.23 -7.56
C LEU A 155 -5.19 7.57 -7.01
N GLY A 156 -3.99 8.02 -7.37
CA GLY A 156 -3.41 9.21 -6.80
C GLY A 156 -2.54 8.91 -5.59
N ASN A 157 -1.97 9.98 -5.05
CA ASN A 157 -1.25 9.95 -3.79
C ASN A 157 -1.89 10.92 -2.76
N ARG A 158 -1.25 11.04 -1.59
CA ARG A 158 -1.75 11.81 -0.45
C ARG A 158 -1.57 13.34 -0.59
N ASN A 159 -0.84 13.82 -1.59
CA ASN A 159 -0.77 15.25 -1.93
C ASN A 159 -2.00 15.67 -2.77
N ASN A 160 -3.21 15.42 -2.25
CA ASN A 160 -4.47 15.60 -2.97
C ASN A 160 -5.56 16.03 -1.98
N PHE A 161 -5.91 17.31 -1.99
CA PHE A 161 -6.86 17.94 -1.09
C PHE A 161 -8.10 18.40 -1.84
N GLU A 162 -9.25 18.35 -1.17
CA GLU A 162 -10.51 18.80 -1.76
C GLU A 162 -10.60 20.33 -1.81
N THR A 163 -9.99 20.99 -0.83
CA THR A 163 -10.02 22.46 -0.70
C THR A 163 -8.63 23.07 -0.63
N LEU A 164 -8.50 24.30 -1.11
CA LEU A 164 -7.25 25.06 -1.03
C LEU A 164 -6.84 25.26 0.43
N ASP A 165 -7.78 25.61 1.31
CA ASP A 165 -7.52 25.92 2.71
C ASP A 165 -6.99 24.70 3.48
N GLU A 166 -7.50 23.51 3.19
CA GLU A 166 -7.00 22.26 3.75
C GLU A 166 -5.54 22.03 3.34
N CYS A 167 -5.24 22.12 2.05
CA CYS A 167 -3.87 22.03 1.56
C CYS A 167 -2.96 23.05 2.25
N LYS A 168 -3.39 24.31 2.37
CA LYS A 168 -2.58 25.37 2.99
C LYS A 168 -2.31 25.12 4.46
N LYS A 169 -3.32 24.69 5.21
CA LYS A 169 -3.19 24.40 6.65
C LYS A 169 -2.26 23.22 6.92
N ILE A 170 -2.26 22.22 6.04
CA ILE A 170 -1.46 21.00 6.22
C ILE A 170 -0.04 21.18 5.66
N CYS A 171 0.07 21.77 4.47
CA CYS A 171 1.30 21.78 3.69
C CYS A 171 1.93 23.17 3.50
N GLU A 172 1.22 24.30 3.44
CA GLU A 172 1.92 25.61 3.37
C GLU A 172 2.36 26.08 4.75
N ASN A 173 1.41 26.13 5.68
CA ASN A 173 1.54 26.72 7.01
C ASN A 173 1.02 25.70 8.05
N PRO A 174 1.80 24.66 8.38
CA PRO A 174 1.41 23.71 9.42
C PRO A 174 1.28 24.45 10.75
N VAL A 175 0.05 24.86 11.08
CA VAL A 175 -0.26 25.40 12.40
C VAL A 175 -0.18 24.22 13.35
N HIS A 176 0.81 24.23 14.25
CA HIS A 176 0.82 23.30 15.37
C HIS A 176 -0.52 23.42 16.12
N PRO A 177 -1.34 22.35 16.18
CA PRO A 177 -2.23 22.24 17.31
C PRO A 177 -1.32 22.23 18.55
N PRO A 178 -1.67 22.92 19.65
CA PRO A 178 -0.96 22.68 20.90
C PRO A 178 -0.99 21.17 21.13
N SER A 179 0.19 20.58 21.34
CA SER A 179 0.34 19.19 21.75
C SER A 179 -0.71 18.87 22.80
N PRO A 180 -1.31 17.66 22.82
CA PRO A 180 -2.20 17.27 23.90
C PRO A 180 -1.39 17.23 25.20
N VAL A 181 -1.37 18.34 25.91
CA VAL A 181 -1.03 18.38 27.33
C VAL A 181 -2.21 17.71 28.02
N ASN A 182 -2.02 16.46 28.41
CA ASN A 182 -2.87 15.87 29.43
C ASN A 182 -2.77 16.73 30.70
N GLU A 183 -3.93 16.89 31.34
CA GLU A 183 -4.22 17.49 32.64
C GLU A 183 -4.38 19.01 32.74
N VAL A 184 -5.65 19.36 32.90
CA VAL A 184 -6.19 20.62 33.42
C VAL A 184 -5.74 20.83 34.87
N GLN A 185 -5.08 21.95 35.15
CA GLN A 185 -5.12 22.63 36.45
C GLN A 185 -4.92 24.14 36.24
N MET A 186 -6.00 24.92 36.34
CA MET A 186 -5.96 26.19 37.06
C MET A 186 -7.40 26.59 37.42
N SER A 187 -7.81 26.19 38.62
CA SER A 187 -8.99 26.71 39.29
C SER A 187 -8.63 28.00 40.00
N ASP A 188 -9.19 29.13 39.57
CA ASP A 188 -9.27 30.33 40.39
C ASP A 188 -10.64 30.99 40.13
N TYR A 189 -11.61 30.71 41.01
CA TYR A 189 -12.41 31.74 41.68
C TYR A 189 -13.23 31.12 42.82
N VAL A 190 -13.27 31.85 43.94
CA VAL A 190 -13.65 31.44 45.29
C VAL A 190 -15.06 31.96 45.66
N THR A 191 -15.83 31.09 46.32
CA THR A 191 -16.99 31.24 47.25
C THR A 191 -18.17 32.16 46.94
N ASP A 192 -19.41 31.67 47.12
CA ASP A 192 -20.17 31.96 48.35
C ASP A 192 -21.41 31.04 48.59
N GLY A 193 -21.64 30.70 49.87
CA GLY A 193 -22.95 30.62 50.55
C GLY A 193 -24.07 29.63 50.19
N ASN A 194 -24.24 28.63 51.07
CA ASN A 194 -25.51 28.08 51.60
C ASN A 194 -26.39 27.12 50.75
N THR A 195 -26.30 25.81 51.03
CA THR A 195 -27.29 25.07 51.87
C THR A 195 -26.90 23.59 51.96
N VAL A 196 -26.77 23.08 53.19
CA VAL A 196 -26.60 21.67 53.50
C VAL A 196 -27.98 21.04 53.66
N THR A 197 -28.29 20.03 52.85
CA THR A 197 -29.20 18.96 53.25
C THR A 197 -28.51 17.62 53.02
N ASP A 198 -28.30 16.92 54.12
CA ASP A 198 -27.77 15.57 54.18
C ASP A 198 -28.91 14.57 53.98
N ARG A 199 -28.83 13.74 52.92
CA ARG A 199 -29.01 12.29 53.05
C ARG A 199 -28.57 11.55 51.78
N SER A 200 -27.51 10.76 51.96
CA SER A 200 -27.08 9.54 51.25
C SER A 200 -28.20 8.84 50.43
N THR A 201 -28.03 8.25 49.24
CA THR A 201 -26.89 7.46 48.72
C THR A 201 -27.11 7.08 47.22
N VAL A 202 -26.00 6.81 46.53
CA VAL A 202 -25.75 6.02 45.29
C VAL A 202 -26.28 6.54 43.92
N ASN A 203 -25.32 7.17 43.19
CA ASN A 203 -25.16 7.28 41.73
C ASN A 203 -26.32 7.86 40.88
N ASN A 204 -26.81 9.03 41.28
CA ASN A 204 -27.49 9.95 40.37
C ASN A 204 -26.47 10.67 39.45
N ILE A 205 -26.11 10.03 38.33
CA ILE A 205 -25.78 10.77 37.09
C ILE A 205 -26.69 10.27 35.98
N VAL A 206 -27.52 11.22 35.53
CA VAL A 206 -28.39 11.15 34.37
C VAL A 206 -27.52 10.99 33.12
N VAL A 207 -27.71 9.88 32.40
CA VAL A 207 -27.14 9.70 31.06
C VAL A 207 -27.92 10.59 30.08
N PRO A 208 -27.28 11.52 29.35
CA PRO A 208 -27.92 12.19 28.23
C PRO A 208 -28.13 11.14 27.12
N GLN A 209 -29.38 10.79 26.82
CA GLN A 209 -29.68 9.99 25.64
C GLN A 209 -29.41 10.82 24.39
N SER A 210 -28.56 10.32 23.51
CA SER A 210 -28.36 10.83 22.17
C SER A 210 -29.71 10.90 21.43
N PRO A 211 -30.01 11.96 20.66
CA PRO A 211 -31.21 11.97 19.84
C PRO A 211 -31.17 10.82 18.84
N LYS A 212 -32.16 9.93 18.92
CA LYS A 212 -32.41 8.88 17.92
C LYS A 212 -32.62 9.57 16.57
N VAL A 213 -31.66 9.44 15.66
CA VAL A 213 -31.85 9.83 14.25
C VAL A 213 -32.97 8.96 13.67
N PRO A 214 -34.04 9.53 13.11
CA PRO A 214 -35.09 8.75 12.49
C PRO A 214 -34.52 8.00 11.27
N ARG A 215 -34.52 6.66 11.31
CA ARG A 215 -34.38 5.83 10.11
C ARG A 215 -35.59 6.12 9.21
N ARG A 216 -35.44 7.08 8.29
CA ARG A 216 -36.44 7.30 7.23
C ARG A 216 -36.40 6.09 6.28
N ARG A 217 -37.59 5.53 6.06
CA ARG A 217 -37.86 4.34 5.25
C ARG A 217 -37.51 4.60 3.77
N ALA A 218 -36.32 4.21 3.34
CA ALA A 218 -35.99 4.13 1.90
C ALA A 218 -36.73 2.98 1.19
N ALA A 219 -37.37 2.06 1.93
CA ALA A 219 -38.06 0.90 1.37
C ALA A 219 -39.41 1.22 0.69
N LEU A 220 -40.08 2.33 1.03
CA LEU A 220 -41.39 2.66 0.43
C LEU A 220 -41.27 3.28 -0.97
N VAL A 221 -40.19 4.02 -1.23
CA VAL A 221 -40.00 4.73 -2.50
C VAL A 221 -39.65 3.75 -3.63
N LEU A 222 -38.89 2.69 -3.33
CA LEU A 222 -38.53 1.66 -4.30
C LEU A 222 -39.71 0.78 -4.69
N TYR A 223 -40.61 0.45 -3.76
CA TYR A 223 -41.83 -0.30 -4.07
C TYR A 223 -42.78 0.48 -4.98
N HIS A 224 -42.97 1.78 -4.72
CA HIS A 224 -43.78 2.63 -5.59
C HIS A 224 -43.17 2.85 -6.98
N LEU A 225 -41.84 3.00 -7.10
CA LEU A 225 -41.17 3.09 -8.39
C LEU A 225 -41.27 1.78 -9.19
N TYR A 226 -41.15 0.63 -8.53
CA TYR A 226 -41.32 -0.68 -9.16
C TYR A 226 -42.75 -0.87 -9.71
N ASP A 227 -43.78 -0.50 -8.96
CA ASP A 227 -45.17 -0.61 -9.43
C ASP A 227 -45.51 0.37 -10.58
N ILE A 228 -44.89 1.55 -10.60
CA ILE A 228 -45.01 2.51 -11.72
C ILE A 228 -44.30 1.97 -12.96
N LEU A 229 -43.07 1.45 -12.82
CA LEU A 229 -42.32 0.86 -13.93
C LEU A 229 -43.02 -0.38 -14.51
N LYS A 230 -43.62 -1.22 -13.67
CA LYS A 230 -44.34 -2.42 -14.13
C LYS A 230 -45.59 -2.07 -14.94
N LYS A 231 -46.28 -0.98 -14.61
CA LYS A 231 -47.43 -0.47 -15.39
C LYS A 231 -47.04 0.19 -16.71
N LEU A 232 -45.83 0.75 -16.83
CA LEU A 232 -45.35 1.38 -18.07
C LEU A 232 -44.76 0.38 -19.06
N ILE A 233 -44.26 -0.77 -18.59
CA ILE A 233 -43.61 -1.78 -19.44
C ILE A 233 -44.59 -2.87 -19.89
N PHE A 234 -45.61 -3.20 -19.07
CA PHE A 234 -46.52 -4.32 -19.31
C PHE A 234 -48.00 -3.92 -19.38
N GLY A 235 -48.30 -2.63 -19.47
CA GLY A 235 -49.65 -2.07 -19.60
C GLY A 235 -49.87 -1.43 -20.96
#